data_AF-A0A661WP78-F1
#
_entry.id   AF-A0A661WP78-F1
#
_cell.length_a   1.000
_cell.length_b   1.000
_cell.length_c   1.000
_cell.angle_alpha   90.00
_cell.angle_beta   90.00
_cell.angle_gamma   90.00
#
_symmetry.space_group_name_H-M   'P 1'
#
loop_
_entity.id
_entity.type
_entity.pdbx_description
1 polymer ?
#
loop_
_entity_poly.entity_id
_entity_poly.type
_entity_poly.pdbx_seq_one_letter_code
_entity_poly.pdbx_strand_id
1 'polypeptide(L)'
;MNLKDYNPDEAMTIKLPAELPPKKEFLPGIRRAPSRGFNLTKNETAIALKNALRYIPNELHETLAPEFLQELRTMGRIYGYRFRPEGRIYGKPVDEYKGILEARALQVNIDNNLDFEVALYPYELVTYGETGQVFQNWMQYLLTKKYLEIMREDQTLVIMSGHPLGLFPSHRNAPRVINTNGLLVGQWDNPETFHRLAAMGVSNYGQMTAGGWMYIGPQGIVHGTYITVLNAGRLYLGIPDDSDLRGVFFVTSGLGGMSGAQAKAIEIAGGIGVIAEVDYSRIKTRYDQGWVSKISDDLDQIARWMDEYKKKKQPVSIAYHGNVVDLLEYIDKHDIEVQLLSDQTSCHAVYEGGYTPAGVSFEEGRKLIRENPQRFKELVDESLKRHFRVLKRLTDKGGHFWDYGNSFMASVFEAGEKAIAKNGRDTTEGFIWPSYVEDIMGPICFDRGFGPFRWVCLSGKDEDLRKTDKAAMECIDPKLSSLHRDNYHWIATAEQNKLVVGTKARILYSDEEGRMKIALKFNEMVRKGEIGPVIIGRDHHDVSGTDSPYRETANIYDGSRFTADMAVHSFAGNVARGMTLTVLSNGGGVGIGRARNGGFGLVLDGSERVDEIIKKAISWDVTSGIARRSWARNPN
;
A
#
# COMPACT_ATOMS: atom_id res chain seq x y z
N MET A 1 -15.21 -2.31 40.67
CA MET A 1 -16.63 -2.53 40.32
C MET A 1 -17.04 -3.90 40.81
N ASN A 2 -18.13 -3.99 41.55
CA ASN A 2 -18.70 -5.27 41.99
C ASN A 2 -19.40 -5.90 40.77
N LEU A 3 -18.88 -7.01 40.24
CA LEU A 3 -19.36 -7.62 38.98
C LEU A 3 -20.81 -8.13 39.04
N LYS A 4 -21.44 -8.16 40.22
CA LYS A 4 -22.81 -8.64 40.43
C LYS A 4 -23.91 -7.70 39.94
N ASP A 5 -23.61 -6.40 39.80
CA ASP A 5 -24.57 -5.38 39.32
C ASP A 5 -24.19 -4.81 37.94
N TYR A 6 -23.22 -5.43 37.26
CA TYR A 6 -22.76 -4.98 35.94
C TYR A 6 -23.71 -5.51 34.87
N ASN A 7 -24.55 -4.63 34.32
CA ASN A 7 -25.28 -4.90 33.09
C ASN A 7 -24.32 -4.77 31.89
N PRO A 8 -23.97 -5.86 31.18
CA PRO A 8 -23.07 -5.78 30.02
C PRO A 8 -23.63 -4.87 28.91
N ASP A 9 -24.95 -4.68 28.85
CA ASP A 9 -25.60 -3.80 27.86
C ASP A 9 -25.35 -2.31 28.13
N GLU A 10 -24.90 -1.96 29.34
CA GLU A 10 -24.52 -0.60 29.76
C GLU A 10 -23.01 -0.33 29.59
N ALA A 11 -22.22 -1.37 29.29
CA ALA A 11 -20.77 -1.27 29.11
C ALA A 11 -20.37 -0.36 27.94
N MET A 12 -21.09 -0.47 26.83
CA MET A 12 -20.84 0.32 25.63
C MET A 12 -21.61 1.64 25.72
N THR A 13 -20.97 2.69 26.23
CA THR A 13 -21.61 4.00 26.43
C THR A 13 -21.80 4.80 25.14
N ILE A 14 -21.02 4.49 24.09
CA ILE A 14 -21.08 5.15 22.78
C ILE A 14 -21.74 4.19 21.79
N LYS A 15 -22.97 4.51 21.37
CA LYS A 15 -23.79 3.66 20.49
C LYS A 15 -24.21 4.42 19.23
N LEU A 16 -24.60 3.67 18.20
CA LEU A 16 -25.37 4.22 17.08
C LEU A 16 -26.80 4.56 17.54
N PRO A 17 -27.45 5.57 16.96
CA PRO A 17 -28.81 5.95 17.35
C PRO A 17 -29.80 4.82 17.05
N ALA A 18 -30.87 4.76 17.84
CA ALA A 18 -32.04 3.89 17.65
C ALA A 18 -32.95 4.36 16.50
N GLU A 19 -32.36 4.92 15.46
CA GLU A 19 -33.06 5.45 14.29
C GLU A 19 -32.58 4.67 13.07
N LEU A 20 -33.53 4.11 12.30
CA LEU A 20 -33.23 3.39 11.08
C LEU A 20 -32.86 4.40 9.97
N PRO A 21 -31.60 4.48 9.52
CA PRO A 21 -31.24 5.43 8.47
C PRO A 21 -31.91 5.03 7.16
N PRO A 22 -32.21 5.95 6.22
CA PRO A 22 -32.79 5.59 4.93
C PRO A 22 -31.83 4.72 4.12
N LYS A 23 -32.36 3.92 3.19
CA LYS A 23 -31.52 3.18 2.23
C LYS A 23 -30.70 4.18 1.41
N LYS A 24 -29.45 3.83 1.14
CA LYS A 24 -28.52 4.68 0.39
C LYS A 24 -28.45 4.23 -1.07
N GLU A 25 -28.44 5.19 -1.97
CA GLU A 25 -28.21 4.96 -3.40
C GLU A 25 -26.72 5.08 -3.73
N PHE A 26 -26.29 4.28 -4.71
CA PHE A 26 -24.93 4.31 -5.22
C PHE A 26 -24.88 5.18 -6.47
N LEU A 27 -23.94 6.10 -6.52
CA LEU A 27 -23.74 6.94 -7.70
C LEU A 27 -23.24 6.06 -8.86
N PRO A 28 -23.82 6.22 -10.06
CA PRO A 28 -23.36 5.50 -11.24
C PRO A 28 -21.93 5.92 -11.59
N GLY A 29 -21.16 4.99 -12.17
CA GLY A 29 -19.78 5.24 -12.60
C GLY A 29 -18.72 5.17 -11.49
N ILE A 30 -19.10 5.13 -10.21
CA ILE A 30 -18.17 4.87 -9.11
C ILE A 30 -17.92 3.37 -8.98
N ARG A 31 -16.65 2.98 -8.91
CA ARG A 31 -16.24 1.57 -8.82
C ARG A 31 -16.76 0.92 -7.53
N ARG A 32 -17.12 -0.35 -7.65
CA ARG A 32 -17.61 -1.22 -6.57
C ARG A 32 -16.74 -2.44 -6.44
N ALA A 33 -16.52 -2.91 -5.21
CA ALA A 33 -15.78 -4.14 -5.02
C ALA A 33 -16.58 -5.32 -5.59
N PRO A 34 -15.90 -6.32 -6.19
CA PRO A 34 -16.58 -7.55 -6.59
C PRO A 34 -17.05 -8.33 -5.36
N SER A 35 -17.99 -9.26 -5.57
CA SER A 35 -18.39 -10.21 -4.53
C SER A 35 -17.19 -11.01 -4.02
N ARG A 36 -17.13 -11.23 -2.71
CA ARG A 36 -16.10 -12.03 -2.04
C ARG A 36 -16.47 -13.51 -1.87
N GLY A 37 -17.59 -13.92 -2.45
CA GLY A 37 -18.13 -15.27 -2.32
C GLY A 37 -18.81 -15.51 -0.97
N PHE A 38 -19.82 -16.38 -0.96
CA PHE A 38 -20.57 -16.74 0.24
C PHE A 38 -20.39 -18.23 0.55
N ASN A 39 -19.39 -18.54 1.38
CA ASN A 39 -18.98 -19.91 1.70
C ASN A 39 -19.15 -20.25 3.19
N LEU A 40 -19.90 -19.44 3.95
CA LEU A 40 -20.13 -19.69 5.37
C LEU A 40 -21.16 -20.80 5.57
N THR A 41 -20.94 -21.64 6.58
CA THR A 41 -21.95 -22.59 7.06
C THR A 41 -23.17 -21.85 7.61
N LYS A 42 -24.29 -22.57 7.81
CA LYS A 42 -25.49 -22.00 8.43
C LYS A 42 -25.20 -21.41 9.82
N ASN A 43 -24.36 -22.08 10.62
CA ASN A 43 -23.97 -21.60 11.94
C ASN A 43 -23.10 -20.34 11.86
N GLU A 44 -22.07 -20.35 11.00
CA GLU A 44 -21.22 -19.16 10.80
C GLU A 44 -21.99 -17.98 10.23
N THR A 45 -22.97 -18.23 9.35
CA THR A 45 -23.86 -17.19 8.82
C THR A 45 -24.67 -16.55 9.95
N ALA A 46 -25.25 -17.35 10.85
CA ALA A 46 -25.97 -16.83 12.01
C ALA A 46 -25.05 -16.03 12.94
N ILE A 47 -23.80 -16.49 13.13
CA ILE A 47 -22.78 -15.76 13.91
C ILE A 47 -22.41 -14.44 13.22
N ALA A 48 -22.20 -14.43 11.90
CA ALA A 48 -21.89 -13.22 11.14
C ALA A 48 -22.97 -12.16 11.29
N LEU A 49 -24.25 -12.56 11.24
CA LEU A 49 -25.38 -11.65 11.50
C LEU A 49 -25.36 -11.11 12.93
N LYS A 50 -25.19 -11.96 13.93
CA LYS A 50 -25.07 -11.52 15.34
C LYS A 50 -23.90 -10.55 15.52
N ASN A 51 -22.77 -10.83 14.88
CA ASN A 51 -21.59 -9.99 14.93
C ASN A 51 -21.80 -8.61 14.28
N ALA A 52 -22.59 -8.52 13.21
CA ALA A 52 -22.95 -7.23 12.62
C ALA A 52 -23.98 -6.48 13.48
N LEU A 53 -24.98 -7.19 14.00
CA LEU A 53 -26.05 -6.63 14.82
C LEU A 53 -25.58 -6.14 16.19
N ARG A 54 -24.41 -6.57 16.69
CA ARG A 54 -23.83 -6.07 17.95
C ARG A 54 -23.61 -4.56 17.97
N TYR A 55 -23.52 -3.92 16.80
CA TYR A 55 -23.34 -2.47 16.67
C TYR A 55 -24.65 -1.69 16.64
N ILE A 56 -25.78 -2.41 16.57
CA ILE A 56 -27.10 -1.87 16.27
C ILE A 56 -28.00 -2.01 17.51
N PRO A 57 -28.82 -1.01 17.84
CA PRO A 57 -29.86 -1.14 18.87
C PRO A 57 -30.82 -2.31 18.59
N ASN A 58 -31.20 -3.05 19.64
CA ASN A 58 -31.93 -4.31 19.54
C ASN A 58 -33.27 -4.16 18.79
N GLU A 59 -33.95 -3.04 18.97
CA GLU A 59 -35.21 -2.67 18.31
C GLU A 59 -35.12 -2.61 16.79
N LEU A 60 -33.93 -2.44 16.21
CA LEU A 60 -33.72 -2.42 14.76
C LEU A 60 -33.31 -3.79 14.19
N HIS A 61 -33.06 -4.80 15.03
CA HIS A 61 -32.50 -6.09 14.59
C HIS A 61 -33.42 -6.84 13.65
N GLU A 62 -34.72 -6.87 13.93
CA GLU A 62 -35.71 -7.57 13.08
C GLU A 62 -35.71 -7.02 11.65
N THR A 63 -35.55 -5.69 11.51
CA THR A 63 -35.52 -5.03 10.20
C THR A 63 -34.17 -5.20 9.49
N LEU A 64 -33.06 -5.12 10.22
CA LEU A 64 -31.71 -5.11 9.64
C LEU A 64 -31.12 -6.50 9.39
N ALA A 65 -31.53 -7.53 10.14
CA ALA A 65 -30.99 -8.87 9.96
C ALA A 65 -31.22 -9.43 8.53
N PRO A 66 -32.41 -9.28 7.91
CA PRO A 66 -32.62 -9.69 6.52
C PRO A 66 -31.76 -8.90 5.52
N GLU A 67 -31.56 -7.60 5.77
CA GLU A 67 -30.73 -6.73 4.91
C GLU A 67 -29.26 -7.14 4.98
N PHE A 68 -28.72 -7.33 6.17
CA PHE A 68 -27.36 -7.82 6.37
C PHE A 68 -27.16 -9.23 5.81
N LEU A 69 -28.16 -10.11 5.91
CA LEU A 69 -28.10 -11.43 5.29
C LEU A 69 -28.05 -11.32 3.76
N GLN A 70 -28.78 -10.37 3.18
CA GLN A 70 -28.74 -10.13 1.74
C GLN A 70 -27.39 -9.58 1.30
N GLU A 71 -26.81 -8.63 2.02
CA GLU A 71 -25.43 -8.16 1.78
C GLU A 71 -24.44 -9.32 1.85
N LEU A 72 -24.50 -10.13 2.92
CA LEU A 72 -23.60 -11.27 3.10
C LEU A 72 -23.70 -12.28 1.95
N ARG A 73 -24.91 -12.59 1.47
CA ARG A 73 -25.12 -13.52 0.35
C ARG A 73 -24.65 -12.98 -0.99
N THR A 74 -24.84 -11.70 -1.24
CA THR A 74 -24.55 -11.09 -2.56
C THR A 74 -23.10 -10.63 -2.67
N MET A 75 -22.54 -10.12 -1.57
CA MET A 75 -21.21 -9.52 -1.54
C MET A 75 -20.17 -10.38 -0.80
N GLY A 76 -20.58 -11.41 -0.06
CA GLY A 76 -19.68 -12.19 0.80
C GLY A 76 -19.23 -11.46 2.08
N ARG A 77 -19.80 -10.27 2.32
CA ARG A 77 -19.47 -9.37 3.43
C ARG A 77 -20.73 -8.58 3.84
N ILE A 78 -20.76 -8.15 5.09
CA ILE A 78 -21.77 -7.19 5.60
C ILE A 78 -21.06 -5.84 5.70
N TYR A 79 -21.35 -4.93 4.78
CA TYR A 79 -20.80 -3.57 4.76
C TYR A 79 -21.66 -2.60 5.57
N GLY A 80 -22.94 -2.93 5.75
CA GLY A 80 -23.93 -2.07 6.38
C GLY A 80 -24.13 -0.79 5.58
N TYR A 81 -24.44 -0.90 4.28
CA TYR A 81 -24.48 0.24 3.36
C TYR A 81 -25.41 1.36 3.81
N ARG A 82 -26.49 1.01 4.52
CA ARG A 82 -27.43 1.95 5.13
C ARG A 82 -26.76 2.95 6.09
N PHE A 83 -25.70 2.53 6.78
CA PHE A 83 -24.96 3.33 7.75
C PHE A 83 -23.86 4.20 7.13
N ARG A 84 -23.68 4.16 5.81
CA ARG A 84 -22.73 5.04 5.14
C ARG A 84 -23.19 6.51 5.21
N PRO A 85 -22.32 7.46 5.57
CA PRO A 85 -22.61 8.89 5.45
C PRO A 85 -23.02 9.30 4.03
N GLU A 86 -23.91 10.28 3.91
CA GLU A 86 -24.36 10.75 2.59
C GLU A 86 -23.30 11.62 1.89
N GLY A 87 -23.34 11.64 0.55
CA GLY A 87 -22.42 12.44 -0.26
C GLY A 87 -20.99 11.89 -0.33
N ARG A 88 -20.07 12.66 -0.91
CA ARG A 88 -18.65 12.32 -1.02
C ARG A 88 -17.98 12.46 0.36
N ILE A 89 -17.25 11.42 0.76
CA ILE A 89 -16.31 11.48 1.89
C ILE A 89 -14.97 11.94 1.32
N TYR A 90 -14.26 12.82 2.01
CA TYR A 90 -12.91 13.27 1.65
C TYR A 90 -12.25 13.92 2.86
N GLY A 91 -10.91 13.98 2.88
CA GLY A 91 -10.16 14.65 3.95
C GLY A 91 -10.34 16.17 3.90
N LYS A 92 -11.10 16.72 4.84
CA LYS A 92 -11.34 18.17 4.98
C LYS A 92 -10.22 18.86 5.77
N PRO A 93 -10.14 20.21 5.75
CA PRO A 93 -9.36 20.95 6.73
C PRO A 93 -9.65 20.50 8.17
N VAL A 94 -8.61 20.37 8.98
CA VAL A 94 -8.69 19.78 10.34
C VAL A 94 -9.61 20.54 11.30
N ASP A 95 -9.81 21.83 11.07
CA ASP A 95 -10.69 22.67 11.89
C ASP A 95 -12.19 22.43 11.63
N GLU A 96 -12.54 21.67 10.59
CA GLU A 96 -13.92 21.21 10.35
C GLU A 96 -14.29 19.95 11.15
N TYR A 97 -13.33 19.30 11.80
CA TYR A 97 -13.56 18.12 12.63
C TYR A 97 -13.69 18.47 14.11
N LYS A 98 -14.40 17.64 14.88
CA LYS A 98 -14.54 17.77 16.34
C LYS A 98 -13.54 16.89 17.08
N GLY A 99 -13.18 17.28 18.31
CA GLY A 99 -12.27 16.56 19.19
C GLY A 99 -10.92 17.27 19.36
N ILE A 100 -10.01 16.66 20.13
CA ILE A 100 -8.63 17.13 20.27
C ILE A 100 -7.89 17.09 18.92
N LEU A 101 -6.84 17.90 18.75
CA LEU A 101 -6.15 18.05 17.45
C LEU A 101 -5.70 16.70 16.87
N GLU A 102 -5.12 15.82 17.69
CA GLU A 102 -4.71 14.51 17.24
C GLU A 102 -5.87 13.65 16.72
N ALA A 103 -7.02 13.70 17.39
CA ALA A 103 -8.21 12.97 16.96
C ALA A 103 -8.79 13.54 15.66
N ARG A 104 -8.78 14.88 15.51
CA ARG A 104 -9.18 15.57 14.28
C ARG A 104 -8.26 15.19 13.12
N ALA A 105 -6.95 15.16 13.33
CA ALA A 105 -5.97 14.76 12.32
C ALA A 105 -6.20 13.31 11.82
N LEU A 106 -6.47 12.37 12.73
CA LEU A 106 -6.80 11.00 12.35
C LEU A 106 -8.11 10.91 11.57
N GLN A 107 -9.11 11.74 11.91
CA GLN A 107 -10.35 11.84 11.15
C GLN A 107 -10.13 12.34 9.71
N VAL A 108 -9.24 13.32 9.50
CA VAL A 108 -8.84 13.80 8.16
C VAL A 108 -8.29 12.63 7.34
N ASN A 109 -7.35 11.86 7.90
CA ASN A 109 -6.72 10.75 7.18
C ASN A 109 -7.67 9.58 6.92
N ILE A 110 -8.54 9.25 7.88
CA ILE A 110 -9.58 8.24 7.69
C ILE A 110 -10.48 8.60 6.50
N ASP A 111 -10.94 9.86 6.44
CA ASP A 111 -11.81 10.30 5.36
C ASP A 111 -11.06 10.39 4.02
N ASN A 112 -9.78 10.77 4.03
CA ASN A 112 -8.93 10.74 2.83
C ASN A 112 -8.77 9.32 2.27
N ASN A 113 -8.54 8.34 3.13
CA ASN A 113 -8.46 6.93 2.73
C ASN A 113 -9.77 6.39 2.13
N LEU A 114 -10.90 7.07 2.37
CA LEU A 114 -12.22 6.75 1.84
C LEU A 114 -12.69 7.75 0.77
N ASP A 115 -11.83 8.67 0.35
CA ASP A 115 -12.17 9.64 -0.67
C ASP A 115 -12.46 8.94 -2.00
N PHE A 116 -13.50 9.37 -2.69
CA PHE A 116 -13.93 8.84 -3.98
C PHE A 116 -12.88 9.05 -5.08
N GLU A 117 -11.98 10.02 -4.91
CA GLU A 117 -10.83 10.22 -5.79
C GLU A 117 -9.60 9.39 -5.39
N VAL A 118 -9.55 8.87 -4.15
CA VAL A 118 -8.37 8.19 -3.58
C VAL A 118 -8.59 6.68 -3.50
N ALA A 119 -9.74 6.26 -2.97
CA ALA A 119 -10.09 4.89 -2.67
C ALA A 119 -10.51 4.11 -3.93
N LEU A 120 -10.11 2.84 -4.00
CA LEU A 120 -10.45 1.95 -5.11
C LEU A 120 -11.93 1.57 -5.13
N TYR A 121 -12.50 1.23 -3.97
CA TYR A 121 -13.92 0.93 -3.79
C TYR A 121 -14.46 1.68 -2.56
N PRO A 122 -14.76 2.99 -2.70
CA PRO A 122 -15.08 3.84 -1.56
C PRO A 122 -16.33 3.37 -0.81
N TYR A 123 -17.31 2.76 -1.49
CA TYR A 123 -18.52 2.23 -0.87
C TYR A 123 -18.28 0.98 0.00
N GLU A 124 -17.24 0.21 -0.30
CA GLU A 124 -16.84 -1.00 0.42
C GLU A 124 -15.66 -0.75 1.37
N LEU A 125 -15.34 0.52 1.62
CA LEU A 125 -14.25 0.98 2.47
C LEU A 125 -12.86 0.47 2.05
N VAL A 126 -12.69 0.10 0.77
CA VAL A 126 -11.42 -0.41 0.22
C VAL A 126 -10.64 0.75 -0.37
N THR A 127 -9.47 1.04 0.21
CA THR A 127 -8.58 2.09 -0.29
C THR A 127 -7.77 1.61 -1.50
N TYR A 128 -7.11 0.45 -1.42
CA TYR A 128 -6.28 -0.09 -2.52
C TYR A 128 -5.98 -1.58 -2.36
N GLY A 129 -5.26 -2.16 -3.32
CA GLY A 129 -4.83 -3.56 -3.29
C GLY A 129 -5.98 -4.55 -3.37
N GLU A 130 -7.07 -4.17 -4.06
CA GLU A 130 -8.33 -4.91 -4.24
C GLU A 130 -9.13 -5.18 -2.96
N THR A 131 -8.48 -5.38 -1.81
CA THR A 131 -9.11 -5.78 -0.53
C THR A 131 -8.63 -4.99 0.68
N GLY A 132 -7.66 -4.08 0.53
CA GLY A 132 -7.12 -3.27 1.63
C GLY A 132 -8.13 -2.27 2.15
N GLN A 133 -8.67 -2.49 3.35
CA GLN A 133 -9.82 -1.78 3.91
C GLN A 133 -9.49 -0.92 5.12
N VAL A 134 -10.16 0.23 5.21
CA VAL A 134 -10.09 1.15 6.36
C VAL A 134 -10.82 0.57 7.58
N PHE A 135 -12.03 0.05 7.36
CA PHE A 135 -12.86 -0.66 8.33
C PHE A 135 -13.62 -1.79 7.62
N GLN A 136 -14.15 -2.76 8.37
CA GLN A 136 -14.91 -3.87 7.79
C GLN A 136 -16.31 -3.42 7.31
N ASN A 137 -16.90 -2.44 7.99
CA ASN A 137 -18.25 -1.94 7.71
C ASN A 137 -18.43 -0.48 8.15
N TRP A 138 -19.51 0.14 7.69
CA TRP A 138 -19.83 1.54 7.98
C TRP A 138 -20.21 1.80 9.44
N MET A 139 -20.69 0.79 10.18
CA MET A 139 -20.96 0.93 11.62
C MET A 139 -19.65 1.19 12.39
N GLN A 140 -18.58 0.47 12.05
CA GLN A 140 -17.24 0.68 12.62
C GLN A 140 -16.69 2.07 12.30
N TYR A 141 -16.88 2.55 11.07
CA TYR A 141 -16.53 3.91 10.68
C TYR A 141 -17.24 4.93 11.59
N LEU A 142 -18.57 4.88 11.66
CA LEU A 142 -19.36 5.86 12.44
C LEU A 142 -19.01 5.86 13.93
N LEU A 143 -18.84 4.67 14.53
CA LEU A 143 -18.44 4.54 15.92
C LEU A 143 -17.04 5.11 16.15
N THR A 144 -16.08 4.80 15.27
CA THR A 144 -14.72 5.34 15.36
C THR A 144 -14.73 6.86 15.30
N LYS A 145 -15.51 7.46 14.39
CA LYS A 145 -15.67 8.93 14.33
C LYS A 145 -16.22 9.45 15.68
N LYS A 146 -17.31 8.87 16.20
CA LYS A 146 -17.88 9.26 17.52
C LYS A 146 -16.85 9.18 18.66
N TYR A 147 -16.06 8.11 18.73
CA TYR A 147 -15.00 7.97 19.73
C TYR A 147 -13.95 9.07 19.59
N LEU A 148 -13.48 9.36 18.37
CA LEU A 148 -12.49 10.41 18.11
C LEU A 148 -13.02 11.81 18.43
N GLU A 149 -14.32 12.08 18.19
CA GLU A 149 -14.92 13.39 18.49
C GLU A 149 -14.94 13.71 19.98
N ILE A 150 -15.07 12.70 20.85
CA ILE A 150 -15.23 12.91 22.30
C ILE A 150 -14.03 12.48 23.13
N MET A 151 -12.99 11.90 22.50
CA MET A 151 -11.82 11.43 23.24
C MET A 151 -11.08 12.58 23.91
N ARG A 152 -10.52 12.30 25.08
CA ARG A 152 -9.66 13.23 25.82
C ARG A 152 -8.18 12.92 25.63
N GLU A 153 -7.33 13.88 26.01
CA GLU A 153 -5.86 13.74 25.91
C GLU A 153 -5.28 12.62 26.81
N ASP A 154 -6.00 12.20 27.84
CA ASP A 154 -5.64 11.12 28.75
C ASP A 154 -6.22 9.76 28.32
N GLN A 155 -6.66 9.61 27.07
CA GLN A 155 -7.26 8.37 26.57
C GLN A 155 -6.61 7.86 25.28
N THR A 156 -6.71 6.55 25.09
CA THR A 156 -6.34 5.84 23.87
C THR A 156 -7.53 5.04 23.36
N LEU A 157 -7.86 5.20 22.08
CA LEU A 157 -8.82 4.36 21.37
C LEU A 157 -8.10 3.10 20.88
N VAL A 158 -8.63 1.93 21.24
CA VAL A 158 -8.12 0.64 20.77
C VAL A 158 -8.97 0.17 19.59
N ILE A 159 -8.32 -0.10 18.45
CA ILE A 159 -8.94 -0.66 17.25
C ILE A 159 -8.47 -2.10 17.05
N MET A 160 -9.42 -3.02 16.95
CA MET A 160 -9.20 -4.44 16.68
C MET A 160 -9.75 -4.81 15.32
N SER A 161 -8.90 -4.83 14.30
CA SER A 161 -9.26 -5.11 12.91
C SER A 161 -10.45 -4.25 12.46
N GLY A 162 -10.34 -2.93 12.62
CA GLY A 162 -11.42 -1.99 12.33
C GLY A 162 -12.50 -1.86 13.40
N HIS A 163 -12.70 -2.83 14.30
CA HIS A 163 -13.64 -2.66 15.42
C HIS A 163 -13.09 -1.67 16.44
N PRO A 164 -13.79 -0.55 16.73
CA PRO A 164 -13.41 0.32 17.84
C PRO A 164 -13.82 -0.34 19.15
N LEU A 165 -12.86 -0.95 19.85
CA LEU A 165 -13.10 -1.64 21.12
C LEU A 165 -13.54 -0.66 22.20
N GLY A 166 -12.96 0.55 22.20
CA GLY A 166 -13.34 1.62 23.10
C GLY A 166 -12.18 2.53 23.49
N LEU A 167 -12.50 3.54 24.31
CA LEU A 167 -11.54 4.46 24.91
C LEU A 167 -11.08 3.93 26.27
N PHE A 168 -9.78 3.81 26.45
CA PHE A 168 -9.16 3.36 27.69
C PHE A 168 -8.30 4.49 28.28
N PRO A 169 -8.24 4.64 29.62
CA PRO A 169 -7.34 5.59 30.27
C PRO A 169 -5.87 5.36 29.86
N SER A 170 -5.13 6.45 29.70
CA SER A 170 -3.73 6.51 29.27
C SER A 170 -3.09 7.81 29.79
N HIS A 171 -2.19 8.42 29.03
CA HIS A 171 -1.59 9.72 29.35
C HIS A 171 -1.31 10.54 28.09
N ARG A 172 -1.06 11.85 28.23
CA ARG A 172 -0.88 12.78 27.10
C ARG A 172 0.17 12.35 26.06
N ASN A 173 1.25 11.73 26.51
CA ASN A 173 2.33 11.21 25.65
C ASN A 173 2.09 9.79 25.11
N ALA A 174 0.97 9.14 25.42
CA ALA A 174 0.61 7.86 24.82
C ALA A 174 0.00 8.07 23.41
N PRO A 175 -0.08 7.03 22.58
CA PRO A 175 -0.86 7.10 21.36
C PRO A 175 -2.34 7.42 21.62
N ARG A 176 -2.93 8.22 20.74
CA ARG A 176 -4.38 8.43 20.72
C ARG A 176 -5.10 7.23 20.14
N VAL A 177 -4.45 6.50 19.23
CA VAL A 177 -4.98 5.26 18.66
C VAL A 177 -3.91 4.16 18.62
N ILE A 178 -4.28 2.98 19.09
CA ILE A 178 -3.54 1.73 18.84
C ILE A 178 -4.41 0.87 17.93
N ASN A 179 -3.89 0.52 16.76
CA ASN A 179 -4.64 -0.20 15.72
C ASN A 179 -3.96 -1.50 15.34
N THR A 180 -4.74 -2.58 15.30
CA THR A 180 -4.30 -3.87 14.76
C THR A 180 -5.19 -4.30 13.60
N ASN A 181 -4.63 -4.92 12.56
CA ASN A 181 -5.41 -5.42 11.43
C ASN A 181 -5.03 -6.86 11.06
N GLY A 182 -6.00 -7.76 11.06
CA GLY A 182 -5.84 -9.08 10.47
C GLY A 182 -4.94 -10.03 11.25
N LEU A 183 -4.59 -9.72 12.50
CA LEU A 183 -3.72 -10.57 13.31
C LEU A 183 -4.42 -11.89 13.64
N LEU A 184 -3.81 -13.01 13.22
CA LEU A 184 -4.29 -14.37 13.44
C LEU A 184 -3.25 -15.19 14.19
N VAL A 185 -3.72 -16.17 14.95
CA VAL A 185 -2.88 -17.12 15.68
C VAL A 185 -2.24 -18.10 14.70
N GLY A 186 -0.93 -18.31 14.78
CA GLY A 186 -0.07 -19.05 13.83
C GLY A 186 -0.76 -20.07 12.93
N GLN A 187 -1.23 -21.21 13.46
CA GLN A 187 -1.85 -22.29 12.66
C GLN A 187 -3.04 -21.83 11.80
N TRP A 188 -3.75 -20.79 12.24
CA TRP A 188 -4.92 -20.20 11.57
C TRP A 188 -4.57 -19.05 10.64
N ASP A 189 -3.30 -18.63 10.59
CA ASP A 189 -2.84 -17.50 9.80
C ASP A 189 -2.62 -17.88 8.33
N ASN A 190 -3.74 -18.09 7.63
CA ASN A 190 -3.77 -18.42 6.21
C ASN A 190 -4.92 -17.69 5.50
N PRO A 191 -4.85 -17.51 4.17
CA PRO A 191 -5.88 -16.80 3.41
C PRO A 191 -7.29 -17.37 3.60
N GLU A 192 -7.47 -18.69 3.56
CA GLU A 192 -8.79 -19.33 3.68
C GLU A 192 -9.48 -18.99 5.00
N THR A 193 -8.75 -19.15 6.10
CA THR A 193 -9.25 -18.84 7.44
C THR A 193 -9.55 -17.35 7.57
N PHE A 194 -8.67 -16.48 7.08
CA PHE A 194 -8.91 -15.05 7.05
C PHE A 194 -10.18 -14.68 6.26
N HIS A 195 -10.39 -15.26 5.09
CA HIS A 195 -11.57 -14.99 4.26
C HIS A 195 -12.86 -15.31 5.01
N ARG A 196 -12.91 -16.43 5.74
CA ARG A 196 -14.04 -16.82 6.59
C ARG A 196 -14.24 -15.85 7.75
N LEU A 197 -13.17 -15.50 8.48
CA LEU A 197 -13.23 -14.59 9.63
C LEU A 197 -13.65 -13.17 9.24
N ALA A 198 -13.18 -12.67 8.10
CA ALA A 198 -13.60 -11.38 7.58
C ALA A 198 -15.07 -11.40 7.09
N ALA A 199 -15.60 -12.54 6.64
CA ALA A 199 -17.03 -12.66 6.29
C ALA A 199 -17.90 -12.63 7.56
N MET A 200 -17.37 -13.19 8.65
CA MET A 200 -18.01 -13.17 9.97
C MET A 200 -17.88 -11.84 10.70
N GLY A 201 -17.19 -10.84 10.14
CA GLY A 201 -17.07 -9.51 10.73
C GLY A 201 -16.07 -9.41 11.90
N VAL A 202 -15.08 -10.32 11.97
CA VAL A 202 -14.12 -10.39 13.10
C VAL A 202 -12.66 -10.14 12.70
N SER A 203 -12.38 -9.92 11.41
CA SER A 203 -11.03 -9.62 10.93
C SER A 203 -11.05 -8.69 9.71
N ASN A 204 -10.03 -7.85 9.57
CA ASN A 204 -9.92 -6.82 8.54
C ASN A 204 -8.53 -6.87 7.90
N TYR A 205 -8.46 -6.81 6.57
CA TYR A 205 -7.19 -6.70 5.88
C TYR A 205 -6.87 -5.22 5.70
N GLY A 206 -6.00 -4.70 6.57
CA GLY A 206 -5.61 -3.28 6.55
C GLY A 206 -4.55 -2.94 5.49
N GLN A 207 -4.04 -3.93 4.74
CA GLN A 207 -2.86 -3.78 3.90
C GLN A 207 -1.73 -3.13 4.74
N MET A 208 -1.18 -2.01 4.30
CA MET A 208 -0.22 -1.17 5.01
C MET A 208 -0.94 0.10 5.44
N THR A 209 -1.15 1.05 4.53
CA THR A 209 -1.68 2.36 4.87
C THR A 209 -3.20 2.50 4.75
N ALA A 210 -3.92 1.46 4.29
CA ALA A 210 -5.39 1.48 4.22
C ALA A 210 -6.00 1.43 5.63
N GLY A 211 -5.71 0.36 6.37
CA GLY A 211 -6.00 0.25 7.80
C GLY A 211 -5.03 1.06 8.67
N GLY A 212 -3.91 1.50 8.11
CA GLY A 212 -2.96 2.39 8.79
C GLY A 212 -3.30 3.89 8.71
N TRP A 213 -4.36 4.27 8.01
CA TRP A 213 -4.86 5.65 7.89
C TRP A 213 -3.78 6.66 7.49
N MET A 214 -2.98 6.31 6.47
CA MET A 214 -1.90 7.16 5.97
C MET A 214 -1.67 6.97 4.46
N TYR A 215 -2.72 6.64 3.72
CA TYR A 215 -2.64 6.52 2.26
C TYR A 215 -2.82 7.91 1.64
N ILE A 216 -1.93 8.29 0.72
CA ILE A 216 -1.83 9.64 0.16
C ILE A 216 -1.96 9.65 -1.36
N GLY A 217 -2.66 8.64 -1.88
CA GLY A 217 -2.75 8.41 -3.32
C GLY A 217 -1.48 7.79 -3.91
N PRO A 218 -1.33 7.86 -5.23
CA PRO A 218 -0.34 7.08 -5.96
C PRO A 218 1.09 7.62 -5.89
N GLN A 219 1.29 8.85 -5.42
CA GLN A 219 2.61 9.48 -5.35
C GLN A 219 3.63 8.64 -4.56
N GLY A 220 3.18 7.87 -3.56
CA GLY A 220 4.04 6.96 -2.81
C GLY A 220 4.66 5.87 -3.67
N ILE A 221 3.88 5.30 -4.59
CA ILE A 221 4.35 4.25 -5.48
C ILE A 221 5.18 4.84 -6.62
N VAL A 222 4.82 6.02 -7.14
CA VAL A 222 5.63 6.70 -8.17
C VAL A 222 7.03 7.00 -7.62
N HIS A 223 7.12 7.54 -6.40
CA HIS A 223 8.41 7.80 -5.74
C HIS A 223 9.23 6.52 -5.52
N GLY A 224 8.64 5.50 -4.89
CA GLY A 224 9.34 4.24 -4.63
C GLY A 224 9.82 3.57 -5.92
N THR A 225 9.04 3.67 -7.00
CA THR A 225 9.43 3.14 -8.31
C THR A 225 10.53 3.96 -8.96
N TYR A 226 10.47 5.29 -8.86
CA TYR A 226 11.53 6.18 -9.32
C TYR A 226 12.88 5.85 -8.68
N ILE A 227 12.90 5.66 -7.35
CA ILE A 227 14.11 5.26 -6.62
C ILE A 227 14.55 3.86 -7.05
N THR A 228 13.63 2.91 -7.22
CA THR A 228 13.98 1.54 -7.63
C THR A 228 14.63 1.50 -9.00
N VAL A 229 14.06 2.14 -10.02
CA VAL A 229 14.60 2.09 -11.39
C VAL A 229 15.93 2.83 -11.52
N LEU A 230 16.11 3.97 -10.83
CA LEU A 230 17.39 4.67 -10.82
C LEU A 230 18.50 3.81 -10.23
N ASN A 231 18.22 3.17 -9.08
CA ASN A 231 19.20 2.32 -8.42
C ASN A 231 19.43 0.99 -9.16
N ALA A 232 18.42 0.47 -9.88
CA ALA A 232 18.63 -0.63 -10.83
C ALA A 232 19.60 -0.23 -11.96
N GLY A 233 19.46 0.97 -12.52
CA GLY A 233 20.37 1.50 -13.53
C GLY A 233 21.81 1.64 -13.01
N ARG A 234 22.00 2.12 -11.77
CA ARG A 234 23.32 2.20 -11.14
C ARG A 234 23.93 0.83 -10.90
N LEU A 235 23.14 -0.06 -10.29
CA LEU A 235 23.60 -1.39 -9.87
C LEU A 235 23.93 -2.29 -11.06
N TYR A 236 23.00 -2.39 -12.02
CA TYR A 236 23.10 -3.36 -13.11
C TYR A 236 23.81 -2.81 -14.34
N LEU A 237 23.70 -1.51 -14.61
CA LEU A 237 24.25 -0.89 -15.82
C LEU A 237 25.48 -0.01 -15.55
N GLY A 238 25.88 0.15 -14.29
CA GLY A 238 27.01 0.99 -13.91
C GLY A 238 26.79 2.48 -14.22
N ILE A 239 25.54 2.92 -14.31
CA ILE A 239 25.21 4.34 -14.52
C ILE A 239 25.78 5.14 -13.35
N PRO A 240 26.51 6.25 -13.60
CA PRO A 240 27.09 7.05 -12.52
C PRO A 240 26.03 7.48 -11.51
N ASP A 241 26.40 7.52 -10.22
CA ASP A 241 25.53 7.96 -9.13
C ASP A 241 24.81 9.25 -9.50
N ASP A 242 25.62 10.21 -9.95
CA ASP A 242 25.48 11.25 -10.97
C ASP A 242 24.25 11.49 -11.85
N SER A 243 23.79 10.40 -12.44
CA SER A 243 23.10 10.43 -13.72
C SER A 243 21.67 9.90 -13.63
N ASP A 244 20.92 10.15 -14.69
CA ASP A 244 19.58 9.64 -14.93
C ASP A 244 19.61 8.45 -15.91
N LEU A 245 18.45 7.95 -16.32
CA LEU A 245 18.31 6.78 -17.20
C LEU A 245 18.18 7.15 -18.68
N ARG A 246 18.66 8.33 -19.11
CA ARG A 246 18.52 8.76 -20.52
C ARG A 246 19.09 7.73 -21.49
N GLY A 247 18.22 7.25 -22.38
CA GLY A 247 18.56 6.25 -23.40
C GLY A 247 18.51 4.79 -22.93
N VAL A 248 18.13 4.53 -21.67
CA VAL A 248 17.95 3.19 -21.10
C VAL A 248 16.51 2.74 -21.31
N PHE A 249 16.34 1.48 -21.75
CA PHE A 249 15.03 0.85 -21.84
C PHE A 249 14.68 0.11 -20.55
N PHE A 250 13.45 0.34 -20.08
CA PHE A 250 12.82 -0.42 -19.02
C PHE A 250 11.51 -1.03 -19.52
N VAL A 251 11.47 -2.36 -19.62
CA VAL A 251 10.29 -3.10 -20.07
C VAL A 251 9.63 -3.81 -18.89
N THR A 252 8.34 -3.59 -18.71
CA THR A 252 7.56 -4.13 -17.59
C THR A 252 6.09 -4.33 -17.97
N SER A 253 5.25 -4.66 -17.00
CA SER A 253 3.84 -5.02 -17.17
C SER A 253 2.93 -4.44 -16.09
N GLY A 254 1.65 -4.31 -16.44
CA GLY A 254 0.56 -3.87 -15.60
C GLY A 254 0.46 -2.36 -15.48
N LEU A 255 -0.73 -1.80 -15.73
CA LEU A 255 -1.09 -0.39 -15.52
C LEU A 255 -2.25 -0.22 -14.51
N GLY A 256 -2.43 -1.22 -13.65
CA GLY A 256 -3.36 -1.24 -12.52
C GLY A 256 -3.04 -0.21 -11.44
N GLY A 257 -3.66 -0.35 -10.26
CA GLY A 257 -3.63 0.66 -9.18
C GLY A 257 -2.24 1.16 -8.80
N MET A 258 -1.34 0.23 -8.44
CA MET A 258 0.05 0.50 -8.10
C MET A 258 0.95 0.49 -9.35
N SER A 259 0.82 -0.52 -10.21
CA SER A 259 1.72 -0.73 -11.35
C SER A 259 1.64 0.35 -12.43
N GLY A 260 0.54 1.10 -12.49
CA GLY A 260 0.43 2.31 -13.34
C GLY A 260 1.49 3.36 -13.04
N ALA A 261 2.02 3.40 -11.81
CA ALA A 261 3.06 4.35 -11.40
C ALA A 261 4.40 4.14 -12.13
N GLN A 262 4.66 2.93 -12.66
CA GLN A 262 5.88 2.61 -13.40
C GLN A 262 6.09 3.54 -14.59
N ALA A 263 5.02 3.83 -15.33
CA ALA A 263 5.04 4.72 -16.50
C ALA A 263 5.49 6.14 -16.12
N LYS A 264 4.99 6.69 -15.01
CA LYS A 264 5.39 8.02 -14.57
C LYS A 264 6.79 8.03 -13.95
N ALA A 265 7.13 7.00 -13.18
CA ALA A 265 8.42 6.88 -12.50
C ALA A 265 9.59 6.81 -13.48
N ILE A 266 9.48 6.02 -14.55
CA ILE A 266 10.54 5.90 -15.56
C ILE A 266 10.76 7.21 -16.33
N GLU A 267 9.70 7.97 -16.63
CA GLU A 267 9.85 9.29 -17.24
C GLU A 267 10.55 10.30 -16.32
N ILE A 268 10.19 10.32 -15.03
CA ILE A 268 10.87 11.17 -14.04
C ILE A 268 12.34 10.74 -13.88
N ALA A 269 12.63 9.44 -13.98
CA ALA A 269 13.98 8.91 -14.00
C ALA A 269 14.73 9.16 -15.32
N GLY A 270 14.13 9.80 -16.32
CA GLY A 270 14.75 10.12 -17.61
C GLY A 270 14.80 8.97 -18.61
N GLY A 271 14.21 7.81 -18.31
CA GLY A 271 14.29 6.60 -19.12
C GLY A 271 13.16 6.42 -20.13
N ILE A 272 13.25 5.32 -20.89
CA ILE A 272 12.25 4.91 -21.89
C ILE A 272 11.54 3.66 -21.37
N GLY A 273 10.27 3.81 -20.99
CA GLY A 273 9.45 2.73 -20.45
C GLY A 273 8.52 2.13 -21.49
N VAL A 274 8.47 0.79 -21.57
CA VAL A 274 7.42 0.06 -22.30
C VAL A 274 6.66 -0.82 -21.31
N ILE A 275 5.35 -0.57 -21.17
CA ILE A 275 4.51 -1.21 -20.18
C ILE A 275 3.37 -1.95 -20.86
N ALA A 276 3.37 -3.29 -20.80
CA ALA A 276 2.30 -4.11 -21.34
C ALA A 276 1.08 -4.13 -20.42
N GLU A 277 -0.11 -3.94 -20.97
CA GLU A 277 -1.39 -4.06 -20.25
C GLU A 277 -2.47 -4.61 -21.19
N VAL A 278 -3.23 -5.59 -20.68
CA VAL A 278 -4.28 -6.28 -21.43
C VAL A 278 -5.65 -5.62 -21.25
N ASP A 279 -5.87 -4.88 -20.15
CA ASP A 279 -7.09 -4.14 -19.87
C ASP A 279 -6.97 -2.70 -20.38
N TYR A 280 -7.51 -2.43 -21.58
CA TYR A 280 -7.49 -1.08 -22.17
C TYR A 280 -8.05 0.02 -21.25
N SER A 281 -8.99 -0.32 -20.36
CA SER A 281 -9.53 0.66 -19.41
C SER A 281 -8.46 1.20 -18.45
N ARG A 282 -7.45 0.38 -18.12
CA ARG A 282 -6.30 0.78 -17.30
C ARG A 282 -5.36 1.68 -18.08
N ILE A 283 -5.04 1.32 -19.32
CA ILE A 283 -4.25 2.14 -20.23
C ILE A 283 -4.87 3.54 -20.36
N LYS A 284 -6.17 3.59 -20.70
CA LYS A 284 -6.90 4.85 -20.86
C LYS A 284 -6.86 5.68 -19.57
N THR A 285 -7.07 5.07 -18.41
CA THR A 285 -6.99 5.76 -17.12
C THR A 285 -5.62 6.44 -16.93
N ARG A 286 -4.52 5.75 -17.24
CA ARG A 286 -3.15 6.30 -17.06
C ARG A 286 -2.79 7.35 -18.11
N TYR A 287 -3.30 7.20 -19.32
CA TYR A 287 -3.13 8.18 -20.38
C TYR A 287 -3.90 9.47 -20.09
N ASP A 288 -5.17 9.38 -19.67
CA ASP A 288 -5.97 10.54 -19.27
C ASP A 288 -5.35 11.29 -18.07
N GLN A 289 -4.63 10.56 -17.19
CA GLN A 289 -3.85 11.12 -16.08
C GLN A 289 -2.53 11.78 -16.51
N GLY A 290 -2.10 11.62 -17.75
CA GLY A 290 -0.80 12.08 -18.25
C GLY A 290 0.40 11.31 -17.69
N TRP A 291 0.19 10.05 -17.30
CA TRP A 291 1.26 9.16 -16.82
C TRP A 291 1.82 8.26 -17.93
N VAL A 292 1.01 8.01 -18.95
CA VAL A 292 1.40 7.32 -20.19
C VAL A 292 1.44 8.35 -21.30
N SER A 293 2.53 8.40 -22.05
CA SER A 293 2.73 9.37 -23.15
C SER A 293 2.31 8.83 -24.52
N LYS A 294 2.42 7.52 -24.75
CA LYS A 294 2.11 6.85 -26.02
C LYS A 294 1.33 5.57 -25.77
N ILE A 295 0.41 5.23 -26.67
CA ILE A 295 -0.35 3.97 -26.64
C ILE A 295 -0.27 3.33 -28.03
N SER A 296 0.00 2.04 -28.10
CA SER A 296 -0.19 1.25 -29.33
C SER A 296 -0.45 -0.22 -29.00
N ASP A 297 -1.16 -0.91 -29.89
CA ASP A 297 -1.25 -2.38 -29.97
C ASP A 297 -0.35 -2.95 -31.08
N ASP A 298 0.33 -2.11 -31.86
CA ASP A 298 1.28 -2.49 -32.92
C ASP A 298 2.72 -2.53 -32.37
N LEU A 299 3.26 -3.73 -32.20
CA LEU A 299 4.63 -3.96 -31.72
C LEU A 299 5.71 -3.34 -32.62
N ASP A 300 5.49 -3.26 -33.94
CA ASP A 300 6.43 -2.59 -34.85
C ASP A 300 6.46 -1.07 -34.59
N GLN A 301 5.30 -0.47 -34.26
CA GLN A 301 5.23 0.93 -33.86
C GLN A 301 5.91 1.18 -32.52
N ILE A 302 5.70 0.29 -31.53
CA ILE A 302 6.38 0.35 -30.24
C ILE A 302 7.90 0.34 -30.43
N ALA A 303 8.43 -0.59 -31.23
CA ALA A 303 9.85 -0.70 -31.52
C ALA A 303 10.42 0.56 -32.21
N ARG A 304 9.68 1.14 -33.17
CA ARG A 304 10.06 2.42 -33.80
C ARG A 304 10.15 3.55 -32.78
N TRP A 305 9.21 3.67 -31.85
CA TRP A 305 9.27 4.69 -30.80
C TRP A 305 10.43 4.45 -29.83
N MET A 306 10.71 3.20 -29.44
CA MET A 306 11.88 2.88 -28.61
C MET A 306 13.17 3.42 -29.23
N ASP A 307 13.42 3.13 -30.51
CA ASP A 307 14.59 3.62 -31.23
C ASP A 307 14.59 5.16 -31.39
N GLU A 308 13.45 5.75 -31.73
CA GLU A 308 13.29 7.20 -31.86
C GLU A 308 13.67 7.94 -30.58
N TYR A 309 13.12 7.51 -29.44
CA TYR A 309 13.37 8.18 -28.15
C TYR A 309 14.77 7.89 -27.60
N LYS A 310 15.35 6.71 -27.90
CA LYS A 310 16.77 6.41 -27.61
C LYS A 310 17.69 7.40 -28.34
N LYS A 311 17.44 7.64 -29.63
CA LYS A 311 18.19 8.59 -30.45
C LYS A 311 18.03 10.04 -29.97
N LYS A 312 16.81 10.43 -29.58
CA LYS A 312 16.51 11.76 -29.04
C LYS A 312 17.03 11.98 -27.62
N LYS A 313 17.37 10.92 -26.88
CA LYS A 313 17.69 10.96 -25.44
C LYS A 313 16.61 11.66 -24.63
N GLN A 314 15.35 11.39 -24.97
CA GLN A 314 14.18 11.96 -24.29
C GLN A 314 13.43 10.83 -23.57
N PRO A 315 12.93 11.09 -22.35
CA PRO A 315 12.10 10.12 -21.66
C PRO A 315 10.76 9.93 -22.38
N VAL A 316 10.22 8.72 -22.30
CA VAL A 316 8.86 8.42 -22.75
C VAL A 316 8.33 7.18 -22.04
N SER A 317 7.04 7.20 -21.71
CA SER A 317 6.28 6.03 -21.31
C SER A 317 5.36 5.57 -22.43
N ILE A 318 5.49 4.31 -22.81
CA ILE A 318 4.77 3.69 -23.91
C ILE A 318 3.93 2.55 -23.34
N ALA A 319 2.61 2.65 -23.43
CA ALA A 319 1.72 1.54 -23.11
C ALA A 319 1.54 0.65 -24.34
N TYR A 320 1.84 -0.64 -24.19
CA TYR A 320 1.49 -1.67 -25.15
C TYR A 320 0.15 -2.29 -24.74
N HIS A 321 -0.88 -2.15 -25.59
CA HIS A 321 -2.16 -2.82 -25.40
C HIS A 321 -2.07 -4.26 -25.89
N GLY A 322 -1.73 -5.17 -24.99
CA GLY A 322 -1.51 -6.58 -25.28
C GLY A 322 -0.84 -7.32 -24.13
N ASN A 323 -0.53 -8.59 -24.34
CA ASN A 323 0.06 -9.42 -23.28
C ASN A 323 1.57 -9.18 -23.16
N VAL A 324 2.08 -9.12 -21.92
CA VAL A 324 3.53 -8.97 -21.67
C VAL A 324 4.35 -10.07 -22.34
N VAL A 325 3.82 -11.30 -22.41
CA VAL A 325 4.52 -12.41 -23.06
C VAL A 325 4.73 -12.14 -24.54
N ASP A 326 3.74 -11.57 -25.23
CA ASP A 326 3.83 -11.24 -26.66
C ASP A 326 4.86 -10.13 -26.91
N LEU A 327 4.88 -9.10 -26.05
CA LEU A 327 5.89 -8.03 -26.09
C LEU A 327 7.31 -8.56 -25.90
N LEU A 328 7.52 -9.39 -24.88
CA LEU A 328 8.85 -9.94 -24.58
C LEU A 328 9.32 -10.91 -25.67
N GLU A 329 8.42 -11.76 -26.21
CA GLU A 329 8.74 -12.67 -27.30
C GLU A 329 9.08 -11.90 -28.59
N TYR A 330 8.42 -10.77 -28.84
CA TYR A 330 8.76 -9.89 -29.95
C TYR A 330 10.13 -9.25 -29.78
N ILE A 331 10.43 -8.67 -28.60
CA ILE A 331 11.76 -8.10 -28.29
C ILE A 331 12.86 -9.14 -28.49
N ASP A 332 12.65 -10.36 -28.00
CA ASP A 332 13.60 -11.47 -28.13
C ASP A 332 13.81 -11.88 -29.59
N LYS A 333 12.72 -12.04 -30.37
CA LYS A 333 12.76 -12.46 -31.78
C LYS A 333 13.43 -11.42 -32.68
N HIS A 334 13.23 -10.13 -32.41
CA HIS A 334 13.77 -9.03 -33.20
C HIS A 334 15.12 -8.51 -32.70
N ASP A 335 15.69 -9.16 -31.67
CA ASP A 335 16.97 -8.81 -31.06
C ASP A 335 17.06 -7.34 -30.62
N ILE A 336 15.95 -6.84 -30.06
CA ILE A 336 15.87 -5.48 -29.53
C ILE A 336 16.58 -5.47 -28.17
N GLU A 337 17.66 -4.69 -28.09
CA GLU A 337 18.41 -4.50 -26.84
C GLU A 337 17.48 -3.89 -25.77
N VAL A 338 17.32 -4.57 -24.64
CA VAL A 338 16.61 -4.08 -23.46
C VAL A 338 17.45 -4.33 -22.23
N GLN A 339 17.79 -3.27 -21.51
CA GLN A 339 18.70 -3.35 -20.37
C GLN A 339 18.00 -3.74 -19.07
N LEU A 340 16.81 -3.19 -18.80
CA LEU A 340 16.08 -3.40 -17.55
C LEU A 340 14.73 -4.06 -17.81
N LEU A 341 14.43 -5.13 -17.07
CA LEU A 341 13.23 -5.95 -17.18
C LEU A 341 12.59 -6.13 -15.80
N SER A 342 11.26 -6.10 -15.74
CA SER A 342 10.51 -6.41 -14.51
C SER A 342 9.10 -6.89 -14.85
N ASP A 343 8.35 -7.32 -13.83
CA ASP A 343 6.92 -7.60 -13.95
C ASP A 343 6.17 -7.06 -12.73
N GLN A 344 5.00 -6.47 -12.95
CA GLN A 344 4.10 -6.04 -11.86
C GLN A 344 2.63 -6.43 -12.13
N THR A 345 2.41 -7.53 -12.85
CA THR A 345 1.10 -8.19 -12.90
C THR A 345 0.66 -8.62 -11.49
N SER A 346 -0.63 -8.89 -11.27
CA SER A 346 -1.13 -9.26 -9.94
C SER A 346 -0.98 -10.75 -9.65
N CYS A 347 0.25 -11.28 -9.70
CA CYS A 347 0.54 -12.70 -9.44
C CYS A 347 0.24 -13.14 -7.99
N HIS A 348 0.05 -12.22 -7.04
CA HIS A 348 -0.47 -12.56 -5.70
C HIS A 348 -1.92 -13.09 -5.72
N ALA A 349 -2.66 -12.87 -6.81
CA ALA A 349 -4.01 -13.36 -7.06
C ALA A 349 -4.10 -13.99 -8.47
N VAL A 350 -3.07 -14.76 -8.84
CA VAL A 350 -2.79 -15.20 -10.23
C VAL A 350 -3.97 -15.91 -10.90
N TYR A 351 -4.71 -16.75 -10.17
CA TYR A 351 -5.86 -17.50 -10.69
C TYR A 351 -7.22 -16.79 -10.53
N GLU A 352 -7.27 -15.66 -9.83
CA GLU A 352 -8.49 -14.84 -9.63
C GLU A 352 -8.61 -13.74 -10.70
N GLY A 353 -7.81 -13.85 -11.75
CA GLY A 353 -7.70 -12.86 -12.81
C GLY A 353 -6.70 -11.74 -12.49
N GLY A 354 -5.75 -11.96 -11.59
CA GLY A 354 -4.60 -11.08 -11.45
C GLY A 354 -3.62 -11.18 -12.64
N TYR A 355 -3.65 -12.28 -13.38
CA TYR A 355 -2.83 -12.55 -14.56
C TYR A 355 -3.70 -13.08 -15.71
N THR A 356 -3.65 -12.44 -16.88
CA THR A 356 -4.36 -12.91 -18.08
C THR A 356 -3.40 -13.75 -18.92
N PRO A 357 -3.74 -15.01 -19.25
CA PRO A 357 -2.84 -15.89 -20.01
C PRO A 357 -2.63 -15.40 -21.45
N ALA A 358 -1.42 -15.59 -21.96
CA ALA A 358 -1.07 -15.29 -23.35
C ALA A 358 -1.91 -16.12 -24.33
N GLY A 359 -2.31 -15.51 -25.45
CA GLY A 359 -3.20 -16.13 -26.44
C GLY A 359 -4.70 -16.12 -26.06
N VAL A 360 -5.08 -15.43 -24.99
CA VAL A 360 -6.48 -15.21 -24.57
C VAL A 360 -6.73 -13.72 -24.42
N SER A 361 -7.85 -13.21 -24.94
CA SER A 361 -8.20 -11.80 -24.75
C SER A 361 -8.56 -11.50 -23.29
N PHE A 362 -8.55 -10.22 -22.91
CA PHE A 362 -8.94 -9.83 -21.56
C PHE A 362 -10.38 -10.25 -21.23
N GLU A 363 -11.33 -10.00 -22.14
CA GLU A 363 -12.74 -10.36 -21.98
C GLU A 363 -12.95 -11.88 -21.88
N GLU A 364 -12.26 -12.64 -22.73
CA GLU A 364 -12.29 -14.11 -22.72
C GLU A 364 -11.74 -14.66 -21.40
N GLY A 365 -10.62 -14.11 -20.91
CA GLY A 365 -10.06 -14.46 -19.61
C GLY A 365 -11.06 -14.22 -18.48
N ARG A 366 -11.74 -13.07 -18.45
CA ARG A 366 -12.78 -12.78 -17.45
C ARG A 366 -13.97 -13.72 -17.54
N LYS A 367 -14.33 -14.17 -18.74
CA LYS A 367 -15.40 -15.15 -18.95
C LYS A 367 -15.00 -16.52 -18.44
N LEU A 368 -13.78 -16.98 -18.77
CA LEU A 368 -13.24 -18.27 -18.33
C LEU A 368 -13.17 -18.41 -16.81
N ILE A 369 -12.81 -17.35 -16.08
CA ILE A 369 -12.81 -17.37 -14.60
C ILE A 369 -14.18 -17.76 -14.03
N ARG A 370 -15.29 -17.39 -14.69
CA ARG A 370 -16.65 -17.71 -14.22
C ARG A 370 -17.13 -19.06 -14.72
N GLU A 371 -16.86 -19.37 -15.98
CA GLU A 371 -17.45 -20.52 -16.67
C GLU A 371 -16.61 -21.79 -16.52
N ASN A 372 -15.29 -21.67 -16.54
CA ASN A 372 -14.37 -22.79 -16.43
C ASN A 372 -13.06 -22.39 -15.72
N PRO A 373 -13.10 -22.20 -14.38
CA PRO A 373 -11.94 -21.79 -13.59
C PRO A 373 -10.75 -22.74 -13.74
N GLN A 374 -11.01 -24.04 -13.90
CA GLN A 374 -9.97 -25.05 -14.07
C GLN A 374 -9.20 -24.84 -15.38
N ARG A 375 -9.91 -24.60 -16.48
CA ARG A 375 -9.27 -24.29 -17.77
C ARG A 375 -8.49 -22.98 -17.72
N PHE A 376 -9.03 -21.97 -17.04
CA PHE A 376 -8.32 -20.70 -16.83
C PHE A 376 -6.98 -20.93 -16.13
N LYS A 377 -6.99 -21.73 -15.04
CA LYS A 377 -5.78 -22.10 -14.30
C LYS A 377 -4.73 -22.78 -15.18
N GLU A 378 -5.13 -23.76 -16.00
CA GLU A 378 -4.21 -24.45 -16.91
C GLU A 378 -3.53 -23.48 -17.88
N LEU A 379 -4.30 -22.57 -18.48
CA LEU A 379 -3.79 -21.57 -19.42
C LEU A 379 -2.84 -20.58 -18.73
N VAL A 380 -3.16 -20.18 -17.50
CA VAL A 380 -2.29 -19.34 -16.66
C VAL A 380 -0.96 -20.05 -16.38
N ASP A 381 -1.00 -21.33 -15.97
CA ASP A 381 0.21 -22.11 -15.70
C ASP A 381 1.10 -22.26 -16.95
N GLU A 382 0.50 -22.46 -18.12
CA GLU A 382 1.23 -22.49 -19.40
C GLU A 382 1.84 -21.13 -19.77
N SER A 383 1.09 -20.05 -19.58
CA SER A 383 1.55 -18.69 -19.86
C SER A 383 2.68 -18.25 -18.93
N LEU A 384 2.62 -18.58 -17.64
CA LEU A 384 3.69 -18.30 -16.68
C LEU A 384 5.00 -19.00 -17.07
N LYS A 385 4.92 -20.25 -17.53
CA LYS A 385 6.07 -20.99 -18.08
C LYS A 385 6.65 -20.30 -19.31
N ARG A 386 5.81 -19.85 -20.24
CA ARG A 386 6.24 -19.09 -21.42
C ARG A 386 6.92 -17.78 -21.03
N HIS A 387 6.30 -17.03 -20.11
CA HIS A 387 6.83 -15.77 -19.58
C HIS A 387 8.23 -15.96 -18.97
N PHE A 388 8.40 -16.96 -18.09
CA PHE A 388 9.69 -17.33 -17.53
C PHE A 388 10.74 -17.63 -18.61
N ARG A 389 10.38 -18.46 -19.60
CA ARG A 389 11.32 -18.90 -20.64
C ARG A 389 11.79 -17.76 -21.52
N VAL A 390 10.93 -16.80 -21.86
CA VAL A 390 11.35 -15.62 -22.64
C VAL A 390 12.20 -14.68 -21.81
N LEU A 391 11.86 -14.44 -20.54
CA LEU A 391 12.72 -13.67 -19.64
C LEU A 391 14.11 -14.29 -19.52
N LYS A 392 14.20 -15.61 -19.38
CA LYS A 392 15.49 -16.31 -19.36
C LYS A 392 16.33 -16.03 -20.61
N ARG A 393 15.74 -16.11 -21.80
CA ARG A 393 16.44 -15.81 -23.05
C ARG A 393 16.89 -14.36 -23.14
N LEU A 394 16.06 -13.42 -22.71
CA LEU A 394 16.41 -11.99 -22.66
C LEU A 394 17.52 -11.71 -21.64
N THR A 395 17.51 -12.38 -20.49
CA THR A 395 18.59 -12.25 -19.50
C THR A 395 19.88 -12.90 -19.98
N ASP A 396 19.81 -14.02 -20.71
CA ASP A 396 20.97 -14.65 -21.35
C ASP A 396 21.59 -13.74 -22.44
N LYS A 397 20.82 -12.81 -22.99
CA LYS A 397 21.26 -11.75 -23.93
C LYS A 397 21.75 -10.47 -23.25
N GLY A 398 21.80 -10.43 -21.91
CA GLY A 398 22.33 -9.30 -21.14
C GLY A 398 21.28 -8.36 -20.54
N GLY A 399 19.98 -8.66 -20.68
CA GLY A 399 18.94 -7.95 -19.93
C GLY A 399 18.98 -8.28 -18.43
N HIS A 400 18.66 -7.33 -17.57
CA HIS A 400 18.60 -7.53 -16.12
C HIS A 400 17.16 -7.55 -15.64
N PHE A 401 16.70 -8.73 -15.20
CA PHE A 401 15.37 -8.92 -14.63
C PHE A 401 15.40 -8.91 -13.09
N TRP A 402 14.40 -8.30 -12.47
CA TRP A 402 14.09 -8.45 -11.05
C TRP A 402 12.58 -8.61 -10.83
N ASP A 403 12.20 -9.33 -9.76
CA ASP A 403 10.80 -9.44 -9.33
C ASP A 403 10.39 -8.19 -8.54
N TYR A 404 9.25 -7.58 -8.88
CA TYR A 404 8.76 -6.35 -8.23
C TYR A 404 7.91 -6.62 -6.98
N GLY A 405 8.11 -7.75 -6.32
CA GLY A 405 7.41 -8.14 -5.10
C GLY A 405 5.94 -8.51 -5.35
N ASN A 406 5.62 -9.04 -6.53
CA ASN A 406 4.26 -9.37 -6.95
C ASN A 406 3.93 -10.87 -6.92
N SER A 407 4.86 -11.70 -6.43
CA SER A 407 4.78 -13.17 -6.39
C SER A 407 4.88 -13.86 -7.77
N PHE A 408 5.46 -13.21 -8.78
CA PHE A 408 5.62 -13.81 -10.11
C PHE A 408 6.48 -15.09 -10.06
N MET A 409 7.68 -15.02 -9.46
CA MET A 409 8.58 -16.19 -9.42
C MET A 409 8.01 -17.37 -8.62
N ALA A 410 7.29 -17.08 -7.54
CA ALA A 410 6.56 -18.09 -6.77
C ALA A 410 5.45 -18.75 -7.62
N SER A 411 4.69 -17.95 -8.37
CA SER A 411 3.63 -18.45 -9.25
C SER A 411 4.19 -19.34 -10.38
N VAL A 412 5.34 -18.96 -10.94
CA VAL A 412 6.06 -19.79 -11.94
C VAL A 412 6.47 -21.15 -11.34
N PHE A 413 6.97 -21.17 -10.11
CA PHE A 413 7.35 -22.40 -9.41
C PHE A 413 6.13 -23.31 -9.12
N GLU A 414 5.02 -22.71 -8.69
CA GLU A 414 3.76 -23.38 -8.40
C GLU A 414 3.10 -23.94 -9.66
N ALA A 415 3.22 -23.25 -10.80
CA ALA A 415 2.82 -23.75 -12.12
C ALA A 415 3.64 -24.98 -12.58
N GLY A 416 4.73 -25.31 -11.88
CA GLY A 416 5.53 -26.51 -12.08
C GLY A 416 6.89 -26.29 -12.75
N GLU A 417 7.30 -25.04 -13.01
CA GLU A 417 8.61 -24.73 -13.60
C GLU A 417 9.67 -24.64 -12.50
N LYS A 418 10.22 -25.80 -12.10
CA LYS A 418 11.17 -25.89 -10.98
C LYS A 418 12.50 -25.19 -11.24
N ALA A 419 12.84 -24.90 -12.49
CA ALA A 419 14.06 -24.19 -12.87
C ALA A 419 14.12 -22.72 -12.38
N ILE A 420 12.99 -22.15 -11.92
CA ILE A 420 12.97 -20.81 -11.31
C ILE A 420 13.58 -20.80 -9.88
N ALA A 421 13.61 -21.95 -9.20
CA ALA A 421 14.20 -22.06 -7.86
C ALA A 421 15.72 -22.23 -7.97
N LYS A 422 16.52 -21.56 -7.12
CA LYS A 422 18.00 -21.63 -7.16
C LYS A 422 18.51 -23.07 -7.07
N ASN A 423 17.88 -23.89 -6.22
CA ASN A 423 18.26 -25.30 -6.01
C ASN A 423 17.50 -26.32 -6.87
N GLY A 424 16.59 -25.86 -7.74
CA GLY A 424 15.77 -26.71 -8.63
C GLY A 424 14.76 -27.63 -7.92
N ARG A 425 14.57 -27.51 -6.60
CA ARG A 425 13.74 -28.42 -5.78
C ARG A 425 12.62 -27.67 -5.05
N ASP A 426 12.97 -26.65 -4.29
CA ASP A 426 12.07 -25.87 -3.44
C ASP A 426 12.52 -24.41 -3.34
N THR A 427 11.73 -23.57 -2.67
CA THR A 427 11.96 -22.13 -2.55
C THR A 427 12.84 -21.73 -1.36
N THR A 428 13.43 -22.70 -0.65
CA THR A 428 14.16 -22.44 0.61
C THR A 428 15.40 -21.57 0.38
N GLU A 429 16.07 -21.74 -0.76
CA GLU A 429 17.23 -20.94 -1.20
C GLU A 429 16.83 -19.72 -2.06
N GLY A 430 15.52 -19.47 -2.24
CA GLY A 430 15.01 -18.41 -3.10
C GLY A 430 14.98 -18.78 -4.59
N PHE A 431 14.88 -17.76 -5.44
CA PHE A 431 14.70 -17.88 -6.89
C PHE A 431 15.93 -17.40 -7.67
N ILE A 432 16.05 -17.78 -8.93
CA ILE A 432 17.23 -17.46 -9.75
C ILE A 432 17.44 -15.97 -10.02
N TRP A 433 16.38 -15.16 -9.90
CA TRP A 433 16.45 -13.71 -9.99
C TRP A 433 16.14 -13.09 -8.63
N PRO A 434 16.76 -11.95 -8.30
CA PRO A 434 16.47 -11.23 -7.07
C PRO A 434 15.09 -10.57 -7.12
N SER A 435 14.50 -10.33 -5.96
CA SER A 435 13.46 -9.30 -5.86
C SER A 435 14.07 -7.90 -5.83
N TYR A 436 13.29 -6.86 -6.15
CA TYR A 436 13.75 -5.47 -6.05
C TYR A 436 14.20 -5.08 -4.64
N VAL A 437 13.76 -5.78 -3.59
CA VAL A 437 14.26 -5.53 -2.24
C VAL A 437 15.55 -6.28 -1.95
N GLU A 438 15.72 -7.48 -2.51
CA GLU A 438 16.89 -8.34 -2.26
C GLU A 438 18.20 -7.61 -2.63
N ASP A 439 18.25 -7.01 -3.82
CA ASP A 439 19.49 -6.42 -4.36
C ASP A 439 19.46 -4.88 -4.42
N ILE A 440 18.29 -4.27 -4.55
CA ILE A 440 18.17 -2.81 -4.74
C ILE A 440 17.77 -2.15 -3.41
N MET A 441 16.50 -2.24 -3.02
CA MET A 441 15.96 -1.42 -1.91
C MET A 441 16.51 -1.82 -0.55
N GLY A 442 16.74 -3.11 -0.29
CA GLY A 442 17.31 -3.57 0.97
C GLY A 442 18.72 -3.01 1.19
N PRO A 443 19.69 -3.37 0.33
CA PRO A 443 21.08 -2.93 0.48
C PRO A 443 21.27 -1.42 0.31
N ILE A 444 20.58 -0.80 -0.66
CA ILE A 444 20.83 0.60 -1.00
C ILE A 444 20.11 1.53 -0.05
N CYS A 445 18.85 1.22 0.30
CA CYS A 445 18.00 2.08 1.13
C CYS A 445 17.90 1.60 2.58
N PHE A 446 17.27 0.43 2.81
CA PHE A 446 16.83 0.04 4.15
C PHE A 446 17.98 -0.26 5.10
N ASP A 447 19.04 -0.91 4.64
CA ASP A 447 20.21 -1.19 5.48
C ASP A 447 20.87 0.12 5.97
N ARG A 448 20.70 1.22 5.20
CA ARG A 448 21.17 2.58 5.54
C ARG A 448 20.11 3.46 6.21
N GLY A 449 18.98 2.90 6.61
CA GLY A 449 17.88 3.64 7.27
C GLY A 449 16.98 4.45 6.35
N PHE A 450 17.27 4.52 5.05
CA PHE A 450 16.42 5.23 4.10
C PHE A 450 15.12 4.48 3.87
N GLY A 451 14.01 5.21 3.95
CA GLY A 451 12.70 4.66 3.66
C GLY A 451 11.63 5.74 3.63
N PRO A 452 10.37 5.38 3.40
CA PRO A 452 9.31 6.33 3.12
C PRO A 452 9.09 7.26 4.31
N PHE A 453 9.18 8.55 4.07
CA PHE A 453 8.79 9.61 4.98
C PHE A 453 7.73 10.46 4.29
N ARG A 454 6.52 10.47 4.84
CA ARG A 454 5.38 11.18 4.25
C ARG A 454 4.70 12.09 5.26
N TRP A 455 4.03 13.10 4.76
CA TRP A 455 3.27 14.03 5.58
C TRP A 455 2.00 14.50 4.89
N VAL A 456 1.06 14.95 5.69
CA VAL A 456 -0.20 15.57 5.26
C VAL A 456 -0.33 16.92 5.96
N CYS A 457 -0.49 17.98 5.18
CA CYS A 457 -0.81 19.32 5.66
C CYS A 457 -2.30 19.36 6.06
N LEU A 458 -2.58 19.37 7.35
CA LEU A 458 -3.93 19.22 7.90
C LEU A 458 -4.81 20.46 7.67
N SER A 459 -4.22 21.58 7.27
CA SER A 459 -4.96 22.77 6.82
C SER A 459 -5.68 22.59 5.49
N GLY A 460 -5.29 21.60 4.68
CA GLY A 460 -5.79 21.40 3.32
C GLY A 460 -5.32 22.44 2.30
N LYS A 461 -4.37 23.32 2.65
CA LYS A 461 -3.89 24.40 1.78
C LYS A 461 -2.72 23.97 0.90
N ASP A 462 -2.76 24.33 -0.39
CA ASP A 462 -1.63 24.13 -1.31
C ASP A 462 -0.39 24.95 -0.89
N GLU A 463 -0.58 26.10 -0.26
CA GLU A 463 0.51 26.94 0.24
C GLU A 463 1.32 26.24 1.33
N ASP A 464 0.66 25.55 2.26
CA ASP A 464 1.35 24.79 3.31
C ASP A 464 2.16 23.65 2.68
N LEU A 465 1.61 22.97 1.67
CA LEU A 465 2.34 21.92 0.95
C LEU A 465 3.62 22.48 0.28
N ARG A 466 3.52 23.60 -0.44
CA ARG A 466 4.70 24.26 -1.04
C ARG A 466 5.74 24.68 -0.01
N LYS A 467 5.30 25.21 1.14
CA LYS A 467 6.21 25.58 2.24
C LYS A 467 6.89 24.35 2.83
N THR A 468 6.16 23.25 3.03
CA THR A 468 6.74 21.99 3.50
C THR A 468 7.67 21.35 2.48
N ASP A 469 7.36 21.41 1.17
CA ASP A 469 8.24 20.93 0.11
C ASP A 469 9.58 21.69 0.14
N LYS A 470 9.53 23.03 0.23
CA LYS A 470 10.71 23.88 0.35
C LYS A 470 11.51 23.59 1.63
N ALA A 471 10.85 23.49 2.77
CA ALA A 471 11.52 23.20 4.04
C ALA A 471 12.16 21.81 4.06
N ALA A 472 11.51 20.80 3.47
CA ALA A 472 12.10 19.47 3.30
C ALA A 472 13.34 19.50 2.40
N MET A 473 13.29 20.25 1.29
CA MET A 473 14.45 20.48 0.41
C MET A 473 15.63 21.10 1.15
N GLU A 474 15.38 22.12 1.99
CA GLU A 474 16.42 22.80 2.76
C GLU A 474 17.09 21.89 3.81
N CYS A 475 16.41 20.81 4.23
CA CYS A 475 16.95 19.81 5.16
C CYS A 475 17.79 18.72 4.48
N ILE A 476 17.79 18.62 3.15
CA ILE A 476 18.49 17.57 2.39
C ILE A 476 19.73 18.17 1.73
N ASP A 477 20.91 17.63 2.05
CA ASP A 477 22.13 17.95 1.30
C ASP A 477 22.31 16.98 0.13
N PRO A 478 22.08 17.42 -1.13
CA PRO A 478 22.15 16.55 -2.30
C PRO A 478 23.59 16.08 -2.63
N LYS A 479 24.62 16.59 -1.93
CA LYS A 479 26.02 16.20 -2.16
C LYS A 479 26.46 15.00 -1.33
N LEU A 480 25.68 14.59 -0.33
CA LEU A 480 26.06 13.52 0.59
C LEU A 480 26.07 12.13 -0.07
N SER A 481 25.12 11.86 -0.96
CA SER A 481 24.98 10.57 -1.66
C SER A 481 24.00 10.68 -2.82
N SER A 482 23.96 9.68 -3.69
CA SER A 482 22.93 9.54 -4.73
C SER A 482 21.51 9.52 -4.16
N LEU A 483 21.27 8.85 -3.03
CA LEU A 483 19.94 8.83 -2.40
C LEU A 483 19.47 10.21 -1.94
N HIS A 484 20.34 10.98 -1.28
CA HIS A 484 20.02 12.34 -0.88
C HIS A 484 19.69 13.22 -2.10
N ARG A 485 20.51 13.10 -3.16
CA ARG A 485 20.29 13.85 -4.40
C ARG A 485 18.99 13.47 -5.10
N ASP A 486 18.69 12.18 -5.23
CA ASP A 486 17.48 11.71 -5.89
C ASP A 486 16.23 12.16 -5.14
N ASN A 487 16.26 12.10 -3.81
CA ASN A 487 15.15 12.58 -2.99
C ASN A 487 15.01 14.10 -3.02
N TYR A 488 16.12 14.85 -3.10
CA TYR A 488 16.13 16.29 -3.35
C TYR A 488 15.51 16.62 -4.72
N HIS A 489 15.91 15.92 -5.78
CA HIS A 489 15.38 16.14 -7.13
C HIS A 489 13.89 15.78 -7.22
N TRP A 490 13.49 14.68 -6.59
CA TRP A 490 12.09 14.28 -6.46
C TRP A 490 11.24 15.39 -5.86
N ILE A 491 11.63 15.90 -4.68
CA ILE A 491 10.84 16.94 -4.00
C ILE A 491 10.81 18.25 -4.80
N ALA A 492 11.94 18.61 -5.45
CA ALA A 492 12.05 19.82 -6.27
C ALA A 492 11.14 19.80 -7.52
N THR A 493 10.77 18.61 -7.99
CA THR A 493 9.93 18.42 -9.18
C THR A 493 8.53 17.90 -8.84
N ALA A 494 8.21 17.66 -7.57
CA ALA A 494 6.99 16.97 -7.17
C ALA A 494 5.70 17.75 -7.53
N GLU A 495 5.71 19.08 -7.48
CA GLU A 495 4.58 19.92 -7.88
C GLU A 495 4.32 19.84 -9.40
N GLN A 496 5.38 19.83 -10.21
CA GLN A 496 5.29 19.77 -11.67
C GLN A 496 4.66 18.46 -12.15
N ASN A 497 4.87 17.39 -11.39
CA ASN A 497 4.33 16.06 -11.69
C ASN A 497 2.85 15.89 -11.32
N LYS A 498 2.23 16.84 -10.60
CA LYS A 498 0.78 16.87 -10.27
C LYS A 498 0.22 15.56 -9.70
N LEU A 499 0.96 14.94 -8.77
CA LEU A 499 0.60 13.62 -8.21
C LEU A 499 -0.30 13.66 -6.96
N VAL A 500 -0.64 14.86 -6.48
CA VAL A 500 -1.47 15.05 -5.29
C VAL A 500 -2.93 14.73 -5.61
N VAL A 501 -3.53 13.81 -4.85
CA VAL A 501 -4.95 13.45 -4.91
C VAL A 501 -5.49 13.40 -3.49
N GLY A 502 -6.67 13.98 -3.25
CA GLY A 502 -7.24 14.13 -1.91
C GLY A 502 -6.48 15.16 -1.07
N THR A 503 -6.10 14.79 0.15
CA THR A 503 -5.37 15.66 1.08
C THR A 503 -4.04 16.17 0.52
N LYS A 504 -3.64 17.37 0.95
CA LYS A 504 -2.36 17.98 0.57
C LYS A 504 -1.23 17.24 1.26
N ALA A 505 -0.60 16.33 0.53
CA ALA A 505 0.34 15.38 1.07
C ALA A 505 1.56 15.22 0.17
N ARG A 506 2.67 14.79 0.76
CA ARG A 506 3.94 14.51 0.07
C ARG A 506 4.64 13.32 0.69
N ILE A 507 5.56 12.74 -0.07
CA ILE A 507 6.46 11.67 0.34
C ILE A 507 7.86 11.94 -0.22
N LEU A 508 8.87 11.42 0.46
CA LEU A 508 10.23 11.19 -0.04
C LEU A 508 10.85 10.04 0.76
N TYR A 509 12.07 9.61 0.42
CA TYR A 509 12.87 8.73 1.28
C TYR A 509 13.88 9.53 2.07
N SER A 510 14.01 9.20 3.35
CA SER A 510 14.97 9.85 4.25
C SER A 510 15.41 8.87 5.33
N ASP A 511 16.63 9.04 5.81
CA ASP A 511 17.23 8.28 6.90
C ASP A 511 16.86 8.85 8.27
N GLU A 512 17.47 8.35 9.34
CA GLU A 512 17.18 8.77 10.71
C GLU A 512 17.33 10.29 10.90
N GLU A 513 18.49 10.82 10.51
CA GLU A 513 18.85 12.22 10.72
C GLU A 513 17.95 13.13 9.85
N GLY A 514 17.75 12.78 8.58
CA GLY A 514 16.90 13.54 7.68
C GLY A 514 15.43 13.55 8.13
N ARG A 515 14.87 12.42 8.57
CA ARG A 515 13.49 12.37 9.10
C ARG A 515 13.33 13.26 10.32
N MET A 516 14.28 13.20 11.26
CA MET A 516 14.25 14.05 12.46
C MET A 516 14.36 15.53 12.13
N LYS A 517 15.31 15.93 11.26
CA LYS A 517 15.49 17.32 10.83
C LYS A 517 14.22 17.88 10.19
N ILE A 518 13.63 17.15 9.24
CA ILE A 518 12.42 17.59 8.55
C ILE A 518 11.24 17.68 9.53
N ALA A 519 11.04 16.68 10.39
CA ALA A 519 9.96 16.69 11.37
C ALA A 519 10.07 17.85 12.37
N LEU A 520 11.26 18.10 12.92
CA LEU A 520 11.52 19.22 13.82
C LEU A 520 11.32 20.57 13.09
N LYS A 521 11.77 20.66 11.83
CA LYS A 521 11.57 21.87 11.02
C LYS A 521 10.11 22.17 10.80
N PHE A 522 9.31 21.15 10.44
CA PHE A 522 7.86 21.33 10.28
C PHE A 522 7.20 21.72 11.60
N ASN A 523 7.56 21.08 12.72
CA ASN A 523 6.99 21.43 14.02
C ASN A 523 7.34 22.87 14.43
N GLU A 524 8.57 23.33 14.15
CA GLU A 524 8.96 24.73 14.32
C GLU A 524 8.10 25.68 13.48
N MET A 525 7.84 25.35 12.22
CA MET A 525 7.02 26.17 11.32
C MET A 525 5.57 26.24 11.79
N VAL A 526 5.00 25.15 12.32
CA VAL A 526 3.67 25.14 12.96
C VAL A 526 3.65 26.07 14.18
N ARG A 527 4.68 25.99 15.04
CA ARG A 527 4.83 26.84 16.23
C ARG A 527 4.87 28.34 15.88
N LYS A 528 5.52 28.68 14.78
CA LYS A 528 5.63 30.07 14.26
C LYS A 528 4.40 30.53 13.49
N GLY A 529 3.43 29.65 13.23
CA GLY A 529 2.25 29.96 12.41
C GLY A 529 2.55 30.13 10.93
N GLU A 530 3.69 29.63 10.44
CA GLU A 530 4.07 29.69 9.03
C GLU A 530 3.25 28.73 8.16
N ILE A 531 2.85 27.59 8.76
CA ILE A 531 1.95 26.56 8.22
C ILE A 531 0.96 26.10 9.31
N GLY A 532 -0.16 25.49 8.91
CA GLY A 532 -1.05 24.79 9.85
C GLY A 532 -0.47 23.45 10.31
N PRO A 533 -1.14 22.75 11.26
CA PRO A 533 -0.68 21.45 11.76
C PRO A 533 -0.39 20.44 10.64
N VAL A 534 0.56 19.54 10.89
CA VAL A 534 0.96 18.49 9.96
C VAL A 534 0.86 17.15 10.66
N ILE A 535 0.43 16.10 9.97
CA ILE A 535 0.65 14.72 10.43
C ILE A 535 1.71 14.07 9.57
N ILE A 536 2.78 13.60 10.20
CA ILE A 536 3.83 12.80 9.54
C ILE A 536 3.55 11.31 9.75
N GLY A 537 4.05 10.48 8.85
CA GLY A 537 3.93 9.03 8.91
C GLY A 537 4.74 8.38 7.81
N ARG A 538 4.40 7.14 7.47
CA ARG A 538 5.09 6.37 6.42
C ARG A 538 4.25 5.23 5.87
N ASP A 539 4.76 4.62 4.79
CA ASP A 539 4.33 3.26 4.45
C ASP A 539 4.83 2.27 5.49
N HIS A 540 4.28 1.05 5.47
CA HIS A 540 4.88 -0.03 6.26
C HIS A 540 6.09 -0.63 5.52
N HIS A 541 6.21 -0.40 4.20
CA HIS A 541 7.39 -0.71 3.40
C HIS A 541 8.60 0.16 3.79
N ASP A 542 9.21 -0.14 4.94
CA ASP A 542 10.26 0.66 5.56
C ASP A 542 11.28 -0.23 6.29
N VAL A 543 12.40 0.37 6.69
CA VAL A 543 13.56 -0.28 7.33
C VAL A 543 13.20 -1.19 8.51
N SER A 544 12.33 -0.73 9.41
CA SER A 544 11.98 -1.44 10.67
C SER A 544 10.56 -1.98 10.70
N GLY A 545 9.67 -1.41 9.89
CA GLY A 545 8.23 -1.59 10.04
C GLY A 545 7.74 -2.98 9.65
N THR A 546 8.47 -3.74 8.85
CA THR A 546 7.94 -4.95 8.22
C THR A 546 8.92 -6.11 8.20
N ASP A 547 8.46 -7.25 8.68
CA ASP A 547 9.05 -8.57 8.41
C ASP A 547 8.26 -9.24 7.28
N SER A 548 8.94 -9.52 6.17
CA SER A 548 8.35 -10.05 4.94
C SER A 548 9.44 -10.76 4.12
N PRO A 549 9.61 -12.09 4.24
CA PRO A 549 10.74 -12.83 3.67
C PRO A 549 10.79 -12.80 2.14
N TYR A 550 9.69 -12.42 1.49
CA TYR A 550 9.57 -12.32 0.04
C TYR A 550 9.75 -10.88 -0.47
N ARG A 551 9.94 -9.91 0.43
CA ARG A 551 10.04 -8.50 0.09
C ARG A 551 10.92 -7.75 1.11
N GLU A 552 10.37 -7.07 2.11
CA GLU A 552 11.10 -6.16 3.00
C GLU A 552 12.31 -6.77 3.73
N THR A 553 12.28 -8.08 3.99
CA THR A 553 13.37 -8.83 4.63
C THR A 553 13.95 -9.90 3.70
N ALA A 554 13.77 -9.77 2.40
CA ALA A 554 14.32 -10.71 1.41
C ALA A 554 15.86 -10.72 1.38
N ASN A 555 16.50 -9.57 1.69
CA ASN A 555 17.96 -9.41 1.76
C ASN A 555 18.57 -9.83 3.11
N ILE A 556 17.84 -10.57 3.95
CA ILE A 556 18.29 -11.07 5.26
C ILE A 556 18.66 -12.56 5.11
N TYR A 557 19.92 -12.92 5.36
CA TYR A 557 20.44 -14.26 5.04
C TYR A 557 20.85 -15.13 6.24
N ASP A 558 20.78 -14.60 7.47
CA ASP A 558 21.10 -15.34 8.71
C ASP A 558 20.04 -16.38 9.12
N GLY A 559 18.94 -16.47 8.36
CA GLY A 559 17.78 -17.31 8.63
C GLY A 559 16.64 -16.59 9.35
N SER A 560 16.88 -15.39 9.90
CA SER A 560 15.87 -14.63 10.64
C SER A 560 14.82 -13.96 9.74
N ARG A 561 14.95 -14.01 8.42
CA ARG A 561 13.97 -13.38 7.50
C ARG A 561 12.52 -13.84 7.69
N PHE A 562 12.32 -15.02 8.29
CA PHE A 562 11.03 -15.63 8.57
C PHE A 562 10.44 -15.25 9.94
N THR A 563 11.17 -14.50 10.78
CA THR A 563 10.73 -14.13 12.13
C THR A 563 9.85 -12.89 12.13
N ALA A 564 8.99 -12.79 13.16
CA ALA A 564 8.07 -11.69 13.50
C ALA A 564 8.64 -10.43 14.19
N ASP A 565 9.83 -10.57 14.77
CA ASP A 565 10.19 -9.79 15.96
C ASP A 565 10.42 -8.32 15.68
N MET A 566 11.02 -7.98 14.53
CA MET A 566 11.36 -6.59 14.18
C MET A 566 10.10 -5.73 14.05
N ALA A 567 9.10 -6.21 13.31
CA ALA A 567 7.84 -5.49 13.12
C ALA A 567 7.07 -5.31 14.44
N VAL A 568 7.06 -6.34 15.30
CA VAL A 568 6.41 -6.30 16.62
C VAL A 568 7.13 -5.31 17.55
N HIS A 569 8.47 -5.36 17.61
CA HIS A 569 9.26 -4.43 18.42
C HIS A 569 9.16 -3.00 17.90
N SER A 570 9.18 -2.78 16.58
CA SER A 570 8.95 -1.46 15.96
C SER A 570 7.62 -0.88 16.43
N PHE A 571 6.52 -1.64 16.31
CA PHE A 571 5.19 -1.24 16.80
C PHE A 571 5.18 -0.92 18.30
N ALA A 572 5.66 -1.84 19.15
CA ALA A 572 5.65 -1.65 20.60
C ALA A 572 6.54 -0.48 21.05
N GLY A 573 7.69 -0.30 20.41
CA GLY A 573 8.59 0.80 20.72
C GLY A 573 8.07 2.16 20.24
N ASN A 574 7.29 2.20 19.16
CA ASN A 574 6.54 3.39 18.73
C ASN A 574 5.42 3.75 19.72
N VAL A 575 4.73 2.74 20.27
CA VAL A 575 3.75 2.95 21.35
C VAL A 575 4.42 3.58 22.57
N ALA A 576 5.57 3.03 22.99
CA ALA A 576 6.28 3.50 24.17
C ALA A 576 6.89 4.90 24.03
N ARG A 577 7.00 5.43 22.80
CA ARG A 577 7.68 6.71 22.51
C ARG A 577 6.75 7.83 22.04
N GLY A 578 5.45 7.59 22.05
CA GLY A 578 4.44 8.65 21.93
C GLY A 578 4.02 9.05 20.53
N MET A 579 4.11 8.13 19.56
CA MET A 579 3.43 8.30 18.27
C MET A 579 1.94 8.54 18.47
N THR A 580 1.30 9.40 17.67
CA THR A 580 -0.14 9.68 17.76
C THR A 580 -1.00 8.46 17.39
N LEU A 581 -0.60 7.74 16.34
CA LEU A 581 -1.20 6.50 15.85
C LEU A 581 -0.10 5.44 15.75
N THR A 582 -0.40 4.22 16.18
CA THR A 582 0.47 3.05 15.97
C THR A 582 -0.35 1.92 15.36
N VAL A 583 0.25 1.21 14.41
CA VAL A 583 -0.45 0.19 13.61
C VAL A 583 0.41 -1.07 13.53
N LEU A 584 -0.21 -2.23 13.75
CA LEU A 584 0.38 -3.53 13.41
C LEU A 584 -0.61 -4.36 12.58
N SER A 585 -0.18 -4.77 11.40
CA SER A 585 -1.02 -5.46 10.42
C SER A 585 -0.42 -6.80 10.01
N ASN A 586 -1.28 -7.65 9.47
CA ASN A 586 -0.94 -8.93 8.87
C ASN A 586 -0.99 -8.84 7.34
N GLY A 587 0.09 -9.27 6.70
CA GLY A 587 0.11 -9.58 5.28
C GLY A 587 0.19 -8.40 4.33
N GLY A 588 0.48 -7.19 4.82
CA GLY A 588 0.60 -6.02 3.97
C GLY A 588 1.60 -6.25 2.83
N GLY A 589 1.13 -6.03 1.60
CA GLY A 589 1.93 -6.17 0.40
C GLY A 589 1.96 -7.55 -0.21
N VAL A 590 2.32 -8.58 0.57
CA VAL A 590 2.54 -9.96 0.06
C VAL A 590 1.39 -10.94 0.36
N GLY A 591 0.39 -10.53 1.13
CA GLY A 591 -0.80 -11.30 1.48
C GLY A 591 -0.79 -11.88 2.90
N ILE A 592 -1.97 -12.27 3.39
CA ILE A 592 -2.18 -12.82 4.75
C ILE A 592 -1.24 -14.00 5.04
N GLY A 593 -0.66 -14.01 6.24
CA GLY A 593 0.25 -15.07 6.70
C GLY A 593 1.67 -14.98 6.13
N ARG A 594 1.94 -14.01 5.26
CA ARG A 594 3.25 -13.87 4.59
C ARG A 594 4.07 -12.67 5.08
N ALA A 595 3.50 -11.79 5.89
CA ALA A 595 4.20 -10.66 6.48
C ALA A 595 3.57 -10.17 7.79
N ARG A 596 4.39 -9.53 8.63
CA ARG A 596 3.92 -8.66 9.73
C ARG A 596 4.45 -7.26 9.47
N ASN A 597 3.55 -6.28 9.43
CA ASN A 597 3.88 -4.95 8.93
C ASN A 597 3.21 -3.87 9.77
N GLY A 598 3.98 -2.89 10.23
CA GLY A 598 3.57 -1.81 11.11
C GLY A 598 3.92 -0.43 10.59
N GLY A 599 3.16 0.54 11.07
CA GLY A 599 3.28 1.95 10.69
C GLY A 599 2.86 2.87 11.82
N PHE A 600 2.99 4.17 11.58
CA PHE A 600 2.67 5.19 12.57
C PHE A 600 2.12 6.45 11.93
N GLY A 601 1.50 7.28 12.76
CA GLY A 601 1.25 8.69 12.49
C GLY A 601 1.68 9.54 13.70
N LEU A 602 2.28 10.69 13.47
CA LEU A 602 2.65 11.66 14.50
C LEU A 602 2.17 13.06 14.10
N VAL A 603 1.33 13.65 14.93
CA VAL A 603 0.82 15.00 14.72
C VAL A 603 1.82 16.03 15.25
N LEU A 604 2.18 16.96 14.39
CA LEU A 604 3.03 18.12 14.65
C LEU A 604 2.13 19.30 14.99
N ASP A 605 2.01 19.57 16.29
CA ASP A 605 1.14 20.60 16.86
C ASP A 605 1.89 21.91 17.21
N GLY A 606 3.19 21.97 16.92
CA GLY A 606 4.06 23.09 17.26
C GLY A 606 4.57 23.07 18.71
N SER A 607 4.18 22.12 19.55
CA SER A 607 4.61 22.09 20.95
C SER A 607 6.02 21.50 21.12
N GLU A 608 6.74 21.94 22.15
CA GLU A 608 8.04 21.35 22.54
C GLU A 608 7.89 19.89 23.02
N ARG A 609 6.70 19.53 23.53
CA ARG A 609 6.35 18.13 23.83
C ARG A 609 6.55 17.24 22.61
N VAL A 610 6.11 17.70 21.43
CA VAL A 610 6.24 16.93 20.19
C VAL A 610 7.71 16.90 19.71
N ASP A 611 8.51 17.93 19.96
CA ASP A 611 9.96 17.87 19.67
C ASP A 611 10.65 16.72 20.42
N GLU A 612 10.30 16.51 21.69
CA GLU A 612 10.83 15.40 22.50
C GLU A 612 10.34 14.03 22.03
N ILE A 613 9.11 13.95 21.51
CA ILE A 613 8.60 12.73 20.87
C ILE A 613 9.35 12.47 19.57
N ILE A 614 9.56 13.48 18.71
CA ILE A 614 10.29 13.33 17.44
C ILE A 614 11.68 12.75 17.69
N LYS A 615 12.46 13.34 18.60
CA LYS A 615 13.84 12.93 18.91
C LYS A 615 13.95 11.47 19.38
N LYS A 616 12.91 10.94 20.03
CA LYS A 616 12.90 9.56 20.56
C LYS A 616 12.27 8.58 19.59
N ALA A 617 11.08 8.91 19.10
CA ALA A 617 10.22 7.99 18.35
C ALA A 617 10.69 7.82 16.91
N ILE A 618 11.09 8.90 16.21
CA ILE A 618 11.60 8.81 14.84
C ILE A 618 12.95 8.10 14.81
N SER A 619 13.83 8.41 15.77
CA SER A 619 15.10 7.69 15.93
C SER A 619 14.88 6.19 16.10
N TRP A 620 14.00 5.78 17.03
CA TRP A 620 13.66 4.37 17.22
C TRP A 620 13.06 3.71 15.98
N ASP A 621 12.13 4.38 15.30
CA ASP A 621 11.42 3.84 14.13
C ASP A 621 12.37 3.52 12.97
N VAL A 622 13.54 4.15 12.91
CA VAL A 622 14.60 3.86 11.93
C VAL A 622 15.67 2.92 12.49
N THR A 623 16.27 3.28 13.63
CA THR A 623 17.46 2.60 14.18
C THR A 623 17.17 1.18 14.64
N SER A 624 15.94 0.87 15.05
CA SER A 624 15.58 -0.51 15.44
C SER A 624 15.72 -1.50 14.28
N GLY A 625 15.33 -1.10 13.07
CA GLY A 625 15.48 -1.90 11.85
C GLY A 625 16.92 -1.95 11.36
N ILE A 626 17.67 -0.84 11.43
CA ILE A 626 19.11 -0.83 11.14
C ILE A 626 19.84 -1.81 12.07
N ALA A 627 19.59 -1.72 13.37
CA ALA A 627 20.20 -2.60 14.37
C ALA A 627 19.88 -4.08 14.09
N ARG A 628 18.62 -4.39 13.74
CA ARG A 628 18.23 -5.75 13.34
C ARG A 628 18.96 -6.20 12.08
N ARG A 629 18.99 -5.38 11.02
CA ARG A 629 19.62 -5.70 9.73
C ARG A 629 21.12 -5.92 9.89
N SER A 630 21.77 -5.08 10.70
CA SER A 630 23.19 -5.22 11.08
C SER A 630 23.44 -6.50 11.88
N TRP A 631 22.59 -6.82 12.87
CA TRP A 631 22.65 -8.10 13.60
C TRP A 631 22.52 -9.30 12.66
N ALA A 632 21.65 -9.22 11.66
CA ALA A 632 21.48 -10.21 10.61
C ALA A 632 22.62 -10.24 9.57
N ARG A 633 23.71 -9.50 9.83
CA ARG A 633 24.97 -9.49 9.07
C ARG A 633 24.87 -8.81 7.70
N ASN A 634 23.91 -7.90 7.50
CA ASN A 634 23.94 -7.02 6.33
C ASN A 634 25.14 -6.06 6.45
N PRO A 635 25.95 -5.89 5.38
CA PRO A 635 27.23 -5.18 5.46
C PRO A 635 27.12 -3.64 5.40
N ASN A 636 25.97 -3.09 5.01
CA ASN A 636 25.75 -1.66 4.76
C ASN A 636 25.26 -0.88 5.98
#